data_AF-A0AAW2NTB8-F1
#
_entry.id   AF-A0AAW2NTB8-F1
#
_cell.length_a   1.000
_cell.length_b   1.000
_cell.length_c   1.000
_cell.angle_alpha   90.00
_cell.angle_beta   90.00
_cell.angle_gamma   90.00
#
_symmetry.space_group_name_H-M   'P 1'
#
loop_
_entity.id
_entity.type
_entity.pdbx_description
1 polymer ?
#
loop_
_entity_poly.entity_id
_entity_poly.type
_entity_poly.pdbx_seq_one_letter_code
_entity_poly.pdbx_strand_id
1 'polypeptide(L)'
;MVVRDKKAILAEKSVDEIFKLLDLKVSNEGKSEALDPPKDMIKSDLFGHQKEGLGWLVSRENSCELPPFWTEKDGVYVNVLTNYQTDIRPEPLRGGIFADDMGLGKTLTLSP
;
A
#
# COMPACT_ATOMS: atom_id res chain seq x y z
N MET A 1 2.36 5.06 28.37
CA MET A 1 1.16 5.04 27.52
C MET A 1 0.52 3.68 27.70
N VAL A 2 -0.71 3.62 28.24
CA VAL A 2 -1.37 2.35 28.57
C VAL A 2 -2.15 1.91 27.34
N VAL A 3 -1.59 0.98 26.55
CA VAL A 3 -2.30 0.36 25.43
C VAL A 3 -3.48 -0.42 26.00
N ARG A 4 -4.71 -0.03 25.63
CA ARG A 4 -5.91 -0.75 26.06
C ARG A 4 -6.26 -1.79 25.00
N ASP A 5 -5.61 -2.94 25.09
CA ASP A 5 -5.92 -4.09 24.24
C ASP A 5 -7.31 -4.64 24.59
N LYS A 6 -8.27 -4.53 23.65
CA LYS A 6 -9.62 -5.09 23.82
C LYS A 6 -10.07 -5.78 22.53
N LYS A 7 -10.43 -7.05 22.60
CA LYS A 7 -11.03 -7.80 21.49
C LYS A 7 -12.41 -7.21 21.16
N ALA A 8 -12.60 -6.69 19.95
CA ALA A 8 -13.88 -6.13 19.53
C ALA A 8 -14.93 -7.24 19.37
N ILE A 9 -16.17 -6.98 19.78
CA ILE A 9 -17.34 -7.79 19.38
C ILE A 9 -17.84 -7.19 18.06
N LEU A 10 -17.16 -7.48 16.95
CA LEU A 10 -17.65 -7.16 15.62
C LEU A 10 -18.35 -8.40 15.06
N ALA A 11 -19.49 -8.20 14.38
CA ALA A 11 -20.18 -9.29 13.68
C ALA A 11 -19.17 -10.05 12.80
N GLU A 12 -19.16 -11.39 12.90
CA GLU A 12 -18.27 -12.24 12.12
C GLU A 12 -18.54 -12.02 10.63
N LYS A 13 -17.68 -11.23 9.98
CA LYS A 13 -17.65 -11.14 8.53
C LYS A 13 -16.94 -12.37 8.00
N SER A 14 -17.44 -12.92 6.89
CA SER A 14 -16.72 -13.99 6.22
C SER A 14 -15.37 -13.48 5.71
N VAL A 15 -14.39 -14.36 5.64
CA VAL A 15 -13.06 -14.02 5.10
C VAL A 15 -13.18 -13.50 3.66
N ASP A 16 -14.07 -14.09 2.86
CA ASP A 16 -14.33 -13.68 1.47
C ASP A 16 -14.88 -12.24 1.37
N GLU A 17 -15.76 -11.84 2.27
CA GLU A 17 -16.25 -10.45 2.33
C GLU A 17 -15.12 -9.47 2.67
N ILE A 18 -14.22 -9.85 3.56
CA ILE A 18 -13.07 -9.02 3.93
C ILE A 18 -12.16 -8.82 2.72
N PHE A 19 -11.83 -9.90 2.00
CA PHE A 19 -11.00 -9.80 0.79
C PHE A 19 -11.68 -8.99 -0.31
N LYS A 20 -12.98 -9.18 -0.54
CA LYS A 20 -13.74 -8.39 -1.52
C LYS A 20 -13.72 -6.89 -1.19
N LEU A 21 -13.83 -6.52 0.09
CA LEU A 21 -13.74 -5.12 0.51
C LEU A 21 -12.34 -4.52 0.26
N LEU A 22 -11.28 -5.33 0.39
CA LEU A 22 -9.93 -4.88 0.08
C LEU A 22 -9.72 -4.72 -1.41
N ASP A 23 -10.18 -5.66 -2.22
CA ASP A 23 -10.07 -5.55 -3.68
C ASP A 23 -10.74 -4.28 -4.18
N LEU A 24 -11.91 -3.93 -3.63
CA LEU A 24 -12.59 -2.67 -3.92
C LEU A 24 -11.77 -1.44 -3.51
N LYS A 25 -11.09 -1.49 -2.35
CA LYS A 25 -10.23 -0.39 -1.88
C LYS A 25 -9.00 -0.23 -2.78
N VAL A 26 -8.29 -1.32 -3.05
CA VAL A 26 -7.07 -1.35 -3.88
C VAL A 26 -7.37 -0.96 -5.34
N SER A 27 -8.50 -1.40 -5.89
CA SER A 27 -8.90 -1.04 -7.26
C SER A 27 -9.15 0.47 -7.43
N ASN A 28 -9.51 1.17 -6.34
CA ASN A 28 -9.74 2.61 -6.36
C ASN A 28 -8.44 3.44 -6.16
N GLU A 29 -7.35 2.79 -5.75
CA GLU A 29 -6.00 3.38 -5.66
C GLU A 29 -5.26 3.34 -7.03
N GLY A 30 -5.91 2.79 -8.06
CA GLY A 30 -5.30 2.43 -9.33
C GLY A 30 -5.22 3.55 -10.38
N LYS A 31 -4.47 4.62 -10.11
CA LYS A 31 -3.71 5.39 -11.11
C LYS A 31 -2.51 6.06 -10.42
N SER A 32 -1.35 5.41 -10.44
CA SER A 32 -0.11 6.11 -10.07
C SER A 32 0.26 7.08 -11.18
N GLU A 33 0.55 8.33 -10.82
CA GLU A 33 1.01 9.33 -11.78
C GLU A 33 2.38 8.91 -12.32
N ALA A 34 2.57 9.02 -13.63
CA ALA A 34 3.86 8.75 -14.25
C ALA A 34 4.89 9.74 -13.72
N LEU A 35 5.95 9.23 -13.09
CA LEU A 35 7.04 10.06 -12.59
C LEU A 35 8.22 10.03 -13.56
N ASP A 36 8.74 11.21 -13.87
CA ASP A 36 10.00 11.36 -14.59
C ASP A 36 11.17 11.27 -13.60
N PRO A 37 12.18 10.42 -13.88
CA PRO A 37 13.35 10.32 -13.03
C PRO A 37 14.23 11.57 -13.16
N PRO A 38 15.08 11.87 -12.15
CA PRO A 38 16.07 12.92 -12.24
C PRO A 38 17.00 12.71 -13.45
N LYS A 39 17.06 13.69 -14.36
CA LYS A 39 17.82 13.60 -15.64
C LYS A 39 19.33 13.51 -15.45
N ASP A 40 19.81 13.91 -14.28
CA ASP A 40 21.19 13.81 -13.82
C ASP A 40 21.59 12.39 -13.41
N MET A 41 20.61 11.56 -13.04
CA MET A 41 20.80 10.19 -12.53
C MET A 41 20.52 9.14 -13.60
N ILE A 42 19.45 9.33 -14.39
CA ILE A 42 19.06 8.41 -15.47
C ILE A 42 19.21 9.10 -16.82
N LYS A 43 20.24 8.68 -17.58
CA LYS A 43 20.50 9.20 -18.94
C LYS A 43 19.64 8.55 -20.02
N SER A 44 18.97 7.46 -19.70
CA SER A 44 18.12 6.69 -20.62
C SER A 44 16.67 7.15 -20.51
N ASP A 45 16.00 7.34 -21.65
CA ASP A 45 14.57 7.65 -21.66
C ASP A 45 13.76 6.44 -21.16
N LEU A 46 13.06 6.60 -20.04
CA LEU A 46 12.14 5.57 -19.53
C LEU A 46 10.89 5.47 -20.41
N PHE A 47 10.43 4.25 -20.66
CA PHE A 47 9.14 4.00 -21.30
C PHE A 47 7.97 4.42 -20.39
N GLY A 48 6.80 4.70 -20.97
CA GLY A 48 5.62 5.14 -20.20
C GLY A 48 5.28 4.23 -19.02
N HIS A 49 5.28 2.90 -19.23
CA HIS A 49 5.04 1.93 -18.16
C HIS A 49 6.11 1.95 -17.05
N GLN A 50 7.37 2.29 -17.38
CA GLN A 50 8.44 2.39 -16.39
C GLN A 50 8.26 3.64 -15.51
N LYS A 51 7.76 4.73 -16.07
CA LYS A 51 7.42 5.95 -15.32
C LYS A 51 6.23 5.74 -14.39
N GLU A 52 5.22 4.99 -14.85
CA GLU A 52 4.09 4.56 -14.02
C GLU A 52 4.54 3.63 -12.88
N GLY A 53 5.41 2.66 -13.19
CA GLY A 53 6.01 1.78 -12.18
C GLY A 53 6.85 2.54 -11.16
N LEU A 54 7.62 3.54 -11.59
CA LEU A 54 8.37 4.42 -10.69
C LEU A 54 7.42 5.25 -9.81
N GLY A 55 6.37 5.83 -10.39
CA GLY A 55 5.31 6.52 -9.66
C GLY A 55 4.67 5.66 -8.58
N TRP A 56 4.37 4.41 -8.92
CA TRP A 56 3.84 3.45 -7.99
C TRP A 56 4.80 3.12 -6.85
N LEU A 57 6.08 2.86 -7.16
CA LEU A 57 7.11 2.58 -6.14
C LEU A 57 7.28 3.74 -5.16
N VAL A 58 7.41 4.96 -5.66
CA VAL A 58 7.56 6.18 -4.83
C VAL A 58 6.32 6.41 -3.96
N SER A 59 5.12 6.23 -4.52
CA SER A 59 3.87 6.33 -3.77
C SER A 59 3.81 5.29 -2.65
N ARG A 60 4.20 4.04 -2.94
CA ARG A 60 4.22 2.94 -1.96
C ARG A 60 5.27 3.13 -0.87
N GLU A 61 6.42 3.73 -1.16
CA GLU A 61 7.45 4.02 -0.14
C GLU A 61 7.07 5.17 0.78
N ASN A 62 6.38 6.18 0.26
CA ASN A 62 6.02 7.39 0.99
C ASN A 62 4.58 7.39 1.54
N SER A 63 3.82 6.32 1.30
CA SER A 63 2.45 6.21 1.80
C SER A 63 2.40 6.28 3.32
N CYS A 64 1.50 7.12 3.82
CA CYS A 64 1.15 7.23 5.23
C CYS A 64 -0.17 6.50 5.54
N GLU A 65 -0.70 5.73 4.59
CA GLU A 65 -1.96 5.04 4.73
C GLU A 65 -1.88 3.91 5.76
N LEU A 66 -3.04 3.56 6.31
CA LEU A 66 -3.14 2.40 7.19
C LEU A 66 -2.83 1.11 6.40
N PRO A 67 -2.13 0.15 7.01
CA PRO A 67 -1.92 -1.15 6.37
C PRO A 67 -3.23 -1.83 5.96
N PRO A 68 -3.19 -2.79 5.02
CA PRO A 68 -4.34 -3.61 4.66
C PRO A 68 -5.01 -4.18 5.92
N PHE A 69 -6.33 -4.32 5.85
CA PHE A 69 -7.17 -4.83 6.94
C PHE A 69 -7.27 -3.95 8.19
N TRP A 70 -6.61 -2.78 8.22
CA TRP A 70 -6.82 -1.80 9.29
C TRP A 70 -7.86 -0.76 8.91
N THR A 71 -8.70 -0.43 9.89
CA THR A 71 -9.70 0.64 9.79
C THR A 71 -9.61 1.55 11.00
N GLU A 72 -9.84 2.84 10.78
CA GLU A 72 -9.97 3.81 11.87
C GLU A 72 -11.45 4.06 12.12
N LYS A 73 -11.87 3.96 13.38
CA LYS A 73 -13.21 4.33 13.86
C LYS A 73 -13.08 5.13 15.13
N ASP A 74 -13.50 6.39 15.10
CA ASP A 74 -13.52 7.29 16.25
C ASP A 74 -12.16 7.37 17.01
N GLY A 75 -11.06 7.38 16.27
CA GLY A 75 -9.69 7.43 16.83
C GLY A 75 -9.17 6.10 17.36
N VAL A 76 -9.90 4.99 17.17
CA VAL A 76 -9.45 3.62 17.47
C VAL A 76 -9.13 2.89 16.17
N TYR A 77 -7.98 2.24 16.13
CA TYR A 77 -7.54 1.43 15.01
C TYR A 77 -7.90 -0.03 15.23
N VAL A 78 -8.61 -0.63 14.27
CA VAL A 78 -9.11 -2.00 14.35
C VAL A 78 -8.61 -2.82 13.17
N ASN A 79 -7.98 -3.96 13.47
CA ASN A 79 -7.63 -4.98 12.49
C ASN A 79 -8.81 -5.92 12.25
N VAL A 80 -9.36 -5.91 11.04
CA VAL A 80 -10.60 -6.61 10.68
C VAL A 80 -10.43 -8.14 10.64
N LEU A 81 -9.20 -8.65 10.44
CA LEU A 81 -8.93 -10.09 10.43
C LEU A 81 -8.87 -10.69 11.84
N THR A 82 -8.21 -9.98 12.76
CA THR A 82 -7.91 -10.49 14.10
C THR A 82 -8.85 -9.94 15.16
N ASN A 83 -9.67 -8.94 14.83
CA ASN A 83 -10.44 -8.11 15.77
C ASN A 83 -9.58 -7.45 16.86
N TYR A 84 -8.29 -7.27 16.56
CA TYR A 84 -7.36 -6.53 17.43
C TYR A 84 -7.66 -5.03 17.34
N GLN A 85 -7.60 -4.34 18.48
CA GLN A 85 -7.84 -2.91 18.58
C GLN A 85 -6.72 -2.22 19.33
N THR A 86 -6.36 -1.03 18.90
CA THR A 86 -5.38 -0.18 19.58
C THR A 86 -5.71 1.30 19.38
N ASP A 87 -5.32 2.12 20.34
CA ASP A 87 -5.32 3.59 20.27
C ASP A 87 -4.08 4.14 19.56
N ILE A 88 -3.13 3.27 19.22
CA ILE A 88 -1.90 3.61 18.49
C ILE A 88 -2.12 3.38 17.00
N ARG A 89 -1.83 4.39 16.17
CA ARG A 89 -1.86 4.22 14.71
C ARG A 89 -0.83 3.17 14.29
N PRO A 90 -1.24 2.11 13.57
CA PRO A 90 -0.30 1.13 13.04
C PRO A 90 0.63 1.78 12.01
N GLU A 91 1.89 1.35 12.00
CA GLU A 91 2.88 1.87 11.05
C GLU A 91 2.47 1.56 9.61
N PRO A 92 2.57 2.54 8.68
CA PRO A 92 2.31 2.31 7.27
C PRO A 92 3.21 1.23 6.67
N LEU A 93 2.67 0.46 5.73
CA LEU A 93 3.50 -0.46 4.94
C LEU A 93 4.22 0.32 3.83
N ARG A 94 5.54 0.21 3.83
CA ARG A 94 6.40 0.81 2.80
C ARG A 94 6.81 -0.24 1.77
N GLY A 95 6.77 0.16 0.50
CA GLY A 95 7.15 -0.69 -0.62
C GLY A 95 6.03 -1.65 -1.08
N GLY A 96 6.42 -2.67 -1.83
CA GLY A 96 5.48 -3.62 -2.42
C GLY A 96 6.15 -4.60 -3.36
N ILE A 97 5.36 -5.50 -3.93
CA ILE A 97 5.82 -6.47 -4.93
C ILE A 97 5.63 -5.87 -6.31
N PHE A 98 6.74 -5.61 -7.01
CA PHE A 98 6.73 -5.16 -8.40
C PHE A 98 6.98 -6.36 -9.33
N ALA A 99 5.90 -6.92 -9.87
CA ALA A 99 5.91 -8.18 -10.62
C ALA A 99 5.49 -8.01 -12.09
N ASP A 100 6.13 -7.09 -12.81
CA ASP A 100 5.96 -6.94 -14.26
C ASP A 100 6.58 -8.12 -15.03
N ASP A 101 6.19 -8.31 -16.29
CA ASP A 101 6.73 -9.34 -17.17
C ASP A 101 8.27 -9.25 -17.33
N MET A 102 8.92 -10.41 -17.43
CA MET A 102 10.37 -10.50 -17.65
C MET A 102 10.76 -9.90 -18.99
N GLY A 103 11.83 -9.08 -19.02
CA GLY A 103 12.29 -8.39 -20.24
C GLY A 103 11.92 -6.91 -20.35
N LEU A 104 11.08 -6.38 -19.43
CA LEU A 104 10.67 -4.96 -19.39
C LEU A 104 11.66 -4.00 -18.71
N GLY A 105 12.89 -4.45 -18.43
CA GLY A 105 13.94 -3.57 -17.89
C GLY A 105 13.75 -3.14 -16.43
N LYS A 106 13.15 -3.99 -15.58
CA LYS A 106 12.95 -3.74 -14.13
C LYS A 106 14.19 -3.24 -13.38
N THR A 107 15.39 -3.65 -13.81
CA THR A 107 16.66 -3.20 -13.21
C THR A 107 16.95 -1.72 -13.44
N LEU A 108 16.55 -1.15 -14.58
CA LEU A 108 16.69 0.28 -14.87
C LEU A 108 15.70 1.12 -14.07
N THR A 109 14.54 0.57 -13.73
CA THR A 109 13.54 1.25 -12.87
C THR A 109 14.00 1.35 -11.41
N LEU A 110 14.89 0.45 -10.96
CA LEU A 110 15.35 0.34 -9.57
C LEU A 110 16.81 0.79 -9.36
N SER A 111 17.55 1.17 -10.41
CA SER A 111 18.93 1.65 -10.20
C SER A 111 18.89 3.12 -9.74
N PRO A 112 19.38 3.42 -8.52
CA PRO A 112 19.64 4.79 -8.09
C PRO A 112 20.82 5.41 -8.84
#